data_AF-A0A0N4YYA5-F1
#
_entry.id   AF-A0A0N4YYA5-F1
#
_cell.length_a   1.000
_cell.length_b   1.000
_cell.length_c   1.000
_cell.angle_alpha   90.00
_cell.angle_beta   90.00
_cell.angle_gamma   90.00
#
_symmetry.space_group_name_H-M   'P 1'
#
loop_
_entity.id
_entity.type
_entity.pdbx_description
1 polymer ?
#
loop_
_entity_poly.entity_id
_entity_poly.type
_entity_poly.pdbx_seq_one_letter_code
_entity_poly.pdbx_strand_id
1 'polypeptide(L)'
;MAHVTDDVATLCVLDICQKVIALELSPEDAYSKLQDLRATTPLLSSMLLDVLVVIEGDATSGENKEKVLPNYKQAKYNLLREESEGYAKLITELMDAGSGLPPKTMMTRVLCLIGQFNLDPNRVIDICLECFECCASQKDFYIALLKEIKANKDYLCTLLGFKYTFYHAAGKETPFSLYVVTSSLIREEMIDLLKITGFVSEIISTSD
;
A
#
# COMPACT_ATOMS: atom_id res chain seq x y z
N MET A 1 -25.07 2.93 -2.42
CA MET A 1 -24.65 1.57 -2.82
C MET A 1 -23.14 1.40 -2.79
N ALA A 2 -22.32 2.40 -3.19
CA ALA A 2 -20.85 2.35 -3.06
C ALA A 2 -20.33 2.16 -1.61
N HIS A 3 -20.92 2.83 -0.62
CA HIS A 3 -20.52 2.68 0.79
C HIS A 3 -20.65 1.25 1.36
N VAL A 4 -21.56 0.43 0.83
CA VAL A 4 -21.79 -0.94 1.36
C VAL A 4 -20.79 -1.93 0.76
N THR A 5 -20.36 -1.69 -0.48
CA THR A 5 -19.35 -2.53 -1.16
C THR A 5 -17.95 -2.28 -0.61
N ASP A 6 -17.65 -1.05 -0.21
CA ASP A 6 -16.35 -0.66 0.37
C ASP A 6 -16.14 -1.33 1.75
N ASP A 7 -17.20 -1.40 2.56
CA ASP A 7 -17.17 -2.09 3.87
C ASP A 7 -16.96 -3.60 3.71
N VAL A 8 -17.62 -4.25 2.75
CA VAL A 8 -17.51 -5.71 2.56
C VAL A 8 -16.10 -6.10 2.12
N ALA A 9 -15.50 -5.37 1.18
CA ALA A 9 -14.14 -5.65 0.73
C ALA A 9 -13.10 -5.40 1.85
N THR A 10 -13.26 -4.32 2.61
CA THR A 10 -12.45 -4.01 3.79
C THR A 10 -12.51 -5.14 4.82
N LEU A 11 -13.71 -5.66 5.11
CA LEU A 11 -13.90 -6.79 6.01
C LEU A 11 -13.25 -8.08 5.49
N CYS A 12 -13.31 -8.36 4.18
CA CYS A 12 -12.65 -9.51 3.60
C CYS A 12 -11.12 -9.42 3.69
N VAL A 13 -10.54 -8.23 3.47
CA VAL A 13 -9.09 -8.01 3.64
C VAL A 13 -8.68 -8.26 5.09
N LEU A 14 -9.44 -7.72 6.05
CA LEU A 14 -9.21 -7.92 7.48
C LEU A 14 -9.28 -9.40 7.87
N ASP A 15 -10.28 -10.15 7.40
CA ASP A 15 -10.40 -11.60 7.64
C ASP A 15 -9.18 -12.37 7.10
N ILE A 16 -8.73 -12.04 5.88
CA ILE A 16 -7.54 -12.65 5.29
C ILE A 16 -6.29 -12.34 6.14
N CYS A 17 -6.08 -11.07 6.51
CA CYS A 17 -4.94 -10.68 7.35
C CYS A 17 -4.97 -11.37 8.72
N GLN A 18 -6.14 -11.45 9.36
CA GLN A 18 -6.30 -12.14 10.64
C GLN A 18 -5.94 -13.62 10.54
N LYS A 19 -6.35 -14.29 9.47
CA LYS A 19 -5.99 -15.71 9.25
C LYS A 19 -4.50 -15.90 8.98
N VAL A 20 -3.85 -14.99 8.28
CA VAL A 20 -2.38 -15.01 8.12
C VAL A 20 -1.68 -14.83 9.47
N ILE A 21 -2.15 -13.88 10.30
CA ILE A 21 -1.61 -13.64 11.65
C ILE A 21 -1.80 -14.86 12.56
N ALA A 22 -2.95 -15.52 12.46
CA ALA A 22 -3.27 -16.73 13.22
C ALA A 22 -2.58 -18.00 12.69
N LEU A 23 -1.80 -17.90 11.60
CA LEU A 23 -1.19 -19.03 10.89
C LEU A 23 -2.22 -20.04 10.35
N GLU A 24 -3.46 -19.62 10.16
CA GLU A 24 -4.56 -20.42 9.61
C GLU A 24 -4.60 -20.39 8.08
N LEU A 25 -3.92 -19.40 7.47
CA LEU A 25 -3.85 -19.21 6.02
C LEU A 25 -2.40 -18.91 5.62
N SER A 26 -1.90 -19.65 4.63
CA SER A 26 -0.56 -19.41 4.10
C SER A 26 -0.49 -18.05 3.37
N PRO A 27 0.67 -17.40 3.30
CA PRO A 27 0.83 -16.16 2.54
C PRO A 27 0.46 -16.31 1.06
N GLU A 28 0.75 -17.48 0.48
CA GLU A 28 0.43 -17.83 -0.92
C GLU A 28 -1.08 -17.94 -1.14
N ASP A 29 -1.80 -18.60 -0.23
CA ASP A 29 -3.26 -18.70 -0.31
C ASP A 29 -3.94 -17.36 -0.05
N ALA A 30 -3.40 -16.56 0.87
CA ALA A 30 -3.83 -15.20 1.11
C ALA A 30 -3.67 -14.34 -0.16
N TYR A 31 -2.60 -14.55 -0.93
CA TYR A 31 -2.39 -13.87 -2.20
C TYR A 31 -3.47 -14.17 -3.20
N SER A 32 -3.73 -15.47 -3.41
CA SER A 32 -4.75 -15.91 -4.36
C SER A 32 -6.12 -15.33 -3.99
N LYS A 33 -6.47 -15.34 -2.70
CA LYS A 33 -7.74 -14.77 -2.23
C LYS A 33 -7.83 -13.26 -2.44
N LEU A 34 -6.75 -12.51 -2.22
CA LEU A 34 -6.73 -11.07 -2.50
C LEU A 34 -6.79 -10.76 -4.00
N GLN A 35 -6.20 -11.60 -4.85
CA GLN A 35 -6.34 -11.50 -6.30
C GLN A 35 -7.79 -11.70 -6.76
N ASP A 36 -8.46 -12.71 -6.22
CA ASP A 36 -9.87 -12.98 -6.52
C ASP A 36 -10.75 -11.82 -6.08
N LEU A 37 -10.50 -11.29 -4.87
CA LEU A 37 -11.22 -10.14 -4.33
C LEU A 37 -11.04 -8.88 -5.20
N ARG A 38 -9.84 -8.67 -5.76
CA ARG A 38 -9.57 -7.58 -6.72
C ARG A 38 -10.40 -7.71 -8.00
N ALA A 39 -10.58 -8.92 -8.51
CA ALA A 39 -11.38 -9.14 -9.72
C ALA A 39 -12.84 -8.69 -9.51
N THR A 40 -13.33 -8.80 -8.28
CA THR A 40 -14.68 -8.38 -7.88
C THR A 40 -14.76 -6.96 -7.33
N THR A 41 -13.64 -6.36 -6.90
CA THR A 41 -13.60 -5.05 -6.26
C THR A 41 -12.41 -4.21 -6.74
N PRO A 42 -12.64 -3.17 -7.56
CA PRO A 42 -11.55 -2.37 -8.13
C PRO A 42 -10.80 -1.48 -7.13
N LEU A 43 -11.24 -1.41 -5.87
CA LEU A 43 -10.57 -0.64 -4.80
C LEU A 43 -9.28 -1.28 -4.28
N LEU A 44 -9.07 -2.58 -4.50
CA LEU A 44 -7.80 -3.22 -4.18
C LEU A 44 -6.77 -2.86 -5.23
N SER A 45 -6.13 -1.70 -5.03
CA SER A 45 -5.02 -1.24 -5.86
C SER A 45 -3.95 -2.33 -5.97
N SER A 46 -3.37 -2.48 -7.17
CA SER A 46 -2.33 -3.47 -7.50
C SER A 46 -1.10 -3.43 -6.59
N MET A 47 -0.88 -2.33 -5.89
CA MET A 47 0.21 -2.22 -4.92
C MET A 47 0.00 -3.12 -3.70
N LEU A 48 -1.25 -3.50 -3.37
CA LEU A 48 -1.55 -4.56 -2.41
C LEU A 48 -1.32 -5.99 -2.95
N LEU A 49 -0.95 -6.17 -4.23
CA LEU A 49 -0.64 -7.49 -4.81
C LEU A 49 0.86 -7.78 -4.86
N ASP A 50 1.73 -6.77 -4.97
CA ASP A 50 3.18 -6.93 -4.73
C ASP A 50 3.48 -7.39 -3.29
N VAL A 51 2.45 -7.36 -2.46
CA VAL A 51 2.38 -7.84 -1.08
C VAL A 51 2.46 -9.36 -0.98
N LEU A 52 2.07 -10.19 -1.96
CA LEU A 52 2.14 -11.65 -1.75
C LEU A 52 2.57 -12.45 -2.99
N VAL A 53 3.17 -11.80 -3.99
CA VAL A 53 3.84 -12.51 -5.08
C VAL A 53 5.11 -13.19 -4.56
N VAL A 54 5.10 -14.52 -4.56
CA VAL A 54 6.32 -15.34 -4.69
C VAL A 54 6.84 -15.12 -6.11
N ILE A 55 7.99 -14.46 -6.25
CA ILE A 55 8.85 -14.77 -7.38
C ILE A 55 9.72 -15.90 -6.86
N GLU A 56 9.44 -17.13 -7.30
CA GLU A 56 10.44 -18.19 -7.25
C GLU A 56 11.63 -17.65 -8.04
N GLY A 57 12.65 -17.19 -7.32
CA GLY A 57 13.95 -16.88 -7.89
C GLY A 57 14.57 -18.21 -8.29
N ASP A 58 14.22 -18.64 -9.51
CA ASP A 58 14.75 -19.83 -10.15
C ASP A 58 16.28 -19.79 -10.10
N ALA A 59 16.86 -20.88 -9.62
CA ALA A 59 18.29 -21.09 -9.65
C ALA A 59 18.73 -21.30 -11.10
N THR A 60 19.31 -20.28 -11.73
CA THR A 60 20.20 -20.51 -12.87
C THR A 60 21.57 -19.90 -12.59
N SER A 61 22.53 -20.79 -12.36
CA SER A 61 23.96 -20.56 -12.43
C SER A 61 24.33 -19.61 -13.57
N GLY A 62 24.98 -18.50 -13.21
CA GLY A 62 25.65 -17.61 -14.14
C GLY A 62 26.84 -16.99 -13.42
N GLU A 63 28.00 -17.62 -13.58
CA GLU A 63 29.28 -17.12 -13.09
C GLU A 63 29.53 -15.70 -13.63
N ASN A 64 29.66 -14.70 -12.76
CA ASN A 64 30.71 -13.69 -12.89
C ASN A 64 30.88 -12.89 -11.59
N LYS A 65 32.16 -12.77 -11.21
CA LYS A 65 32.66 -12.24 -9.94
C LYS A 65 32.56 -10.71 -9.90
N GLU A 66 31.92 -10.17 -8.87
CA GLU A 66 32.38 -8.92 -8.26
C GLU A 66 32.10 -8.94 -6.76
N LYS A 67 33.19 -8.93 -5.97
CA LYS A 67 33.18 -8.98 -4.51
C LYS A 67 32.59 -7.66 -3.98
N VAL A 68 31.30 -7.66 -3.66
CA VAL A 68 30.72 -6.64 -2.78
C VAL A 68 30.89 -7.13 -1.35
N LEU A 69 31.61 -6.36 -0.52
CA LEU A 69 31.89 -6.70 0.87
C LEU A 69 30.59 -6.98 1.65
N PRO A 70 30.47 -8.11 2.38
CA PRO A 70 29.35 -8.32 3.27
C PRO A 70 29.69 -7.59 4.57
N ASN A 71 29.17 -6.38 4.79
CA ASN A 71 28.99 -5.83 6.14
C ASN A 71 28.12 -4.56 6.12
N TYR A 72 27.05 -4.60 6.92
CA TYR A 72 26.06 -3.54 7.19
C TYR A 72 25.06 -3.20 6.07
N LYS A 73 24.24 -4.19 5.69
CA LYS A 73 22.84 -3.90 5.34
C LYS A 73 21.98 -4.43 6.49
N GLN A 74 21.32 -3.55 7.24
CA GLN A 74 20.17 -3.97 8.04
C GLN A 74 19.21 -4.69 7.08
N ALA A 75 18.86 -5.93 7.36
CA ALA A 75 17.85 -6.65 6.59
C ALA A 75 16.50 -6.00 6.90
N LYS A 76 16.18 -4.93 6.15
CA LYS A 76 14.84 -4.36 6.11
C LYS A 76 14.07 -5.16 5.09
N TYR A 77 12.96 -5.72 5.54
CA TYR A 77 12.10 -6.48 4.69
C TYR A 77 11.20 -5.51 3.95
N ASN A 78 11.44 -5.39 2.65
CA ASN A 78 10.70 -4.46 1.78
C ASN A 78 9.48 -5.14 1.17
N LEU A 79 9.48 -6.46 1.17
CA LEU A 79 8.53 -7.28 0.48
C LEU A 79 7.80 -8.09 1.53
N LEU A 80 6.49 -8.07 1.48
CA LEU A 80 5.66 -8.79 2.42
C LEU A 80 5.90 -10.30 2.43
N ARG A 81 6.41 -10.88 1.33
CA ARG A 81 6.85 -12.28 1.29
C ARG A 81 8.01 -12.57 2.25
N GLU A 82 8.77 -11.55 2.61
CA GLU A 82 9.90 -11.68 3.51
C GLU A 82 9.42 -11.67 4.98
N GLU A 83 8.33 -10.94 5.29
CA GLU A 83 7.70 -10.86 6.63
C GLU A 83 6.18 -10.65 6.56
N SER A 84 5.45 -11.71 6.20
CA SER A 84 3.99 -11.63 5.95
C SER A 84 3.19 -11.30 7.21
N GLU A 85 3.65 -11.78 8.37
CA GLU A 85 3.00 -11.52 9.66
C GLU A 85 3.06 -10.02 10.03
N GLY A 86 4.24 -9.41 9.92
CA GLY A 86 4.45 -8.03 10.37
C GLY A 86 3.62 -7.03 9.57
N TYR A 87 3.56 -7.23 8.26
CA TYR A 87 2.74 -6.39 7.40
C TYR A 87 1.24 -6.74 7.44
N ALA A 88 0.85 -7.99 7.66
CA ALA A 88 -0.56 -8.33 7.93
C ALA A 88 -1.06 -7.64 9.22
N LYS A 89 -0.22 -7.59 10.27
CA LYS A 89 -0.49 -6.83 11.50
C LYS A 89 -0.60 -5.33 11.25
N LEU A 90 0.28 -4.78 10.42
CA LEU A 90 0.22 -3.37 10.02
C LEU A 90 -1.10 -3.03 9.30
N ILE A 91 -1.48 -3.83 8.30
CA ILE A 91 -2.73 -3.63 7.55
C ILE A 91 -3.93 -3.71 8.49
N THR A 92 -3.95 -4.73 9.37
CA THR A 92 -5.02 -4.92 10.35
C THR A 92 -5.17 -3.70 11.26
N GLU A 93 -4.06 -3.22 11.84
CA GLU A 93 -4.06 -2.03 12.71
C GLU A 93 -4.55 -0.79 11.95
N LEU A 94 -4.06 -0.53 10.74
CA LEU A 94 -4.41 0.65 9.96
C LEU A 94 -5.87 0.66 9.54
N MET A 95 -6.41 -0.48 9.10
CA MET A 95 -7.80 -0.57 8.64
C MET A 95 -8.80 -0.56 9.81
N ASP A 96 -8.43 -1.11 10.98
CA ASP A 96 -9.24 -1.11 12.19
C ASP A 96 -9.19 0.21 12.98
N ALA A 97 -8.22 1.09 12.69
CA ALA A 97 -7.99 2.36 13.40
C ALA A 97 -9.17 3.35 13.33
N GLY A 98 -10.13 3.13 12.44
CA GLY A 98 -11.42 3.84 12.39
C GLY A 98 -12.25 3.77 13.67
N SER A 99 -11.87 2.88 14.58
CA SER A 99 -12.45 2.72 15.92
C SER A 99 -12.08 3.83 16.93
N GLY A 100 -11.41 4.91 16.50
CA GLY A 100 -11.20 6.13 17.31
C GLY A 100 -9.82 6.26 17.95
N LEU A 101 -8.81 5.55 17.43
CA LEU A 101 -7.45 5.66 17.93
C LEU A 101 -6.79 6.99 17.49
N PRO A 102 -6.11 7.74 18.38
CA PRO A 102 -5.40 8.95 17.97
C PRO A 102 -4.25 8.65 16.99
N PRO A 103 -4.04 9.49 15.94
CA PRO A 103 -2.98 9.29 14.94
C PRO A 103 -1.57 9.14 15.53
N LYS A 104 -1.26 9.89 16.59
CA LYS A 104 0.02 9.80 17.30
C LYS A 104 0.24 8.43 17.98
N THR A 105 -0.83 7.84 18.51
CA THR A 105 -0.80 6.49 19.08
C THR A 105 -0.62 5.46 17.96
N MET A 106 -1.28 5.64 16.81
CA MET A 106 -1.07 4.78 15.65
C MET A 106 0.37 4.86 15.14
N MET A 107 0.94 6.07 15.01
CA MET A 107 2.35 6.24 14.64
C MET A 107 3.28 5.45 15.57
N THR A 108 3.00 5.46 16.88
CA THR A 108 3.77 4.69 17.86
C THR A 108 3.66 3.18 17.57
N ARG A 109 2.46 2.67 17.29
CA ARG A 109 2.25 1.26 16.90
C ARG A 109 2.98 0.90 15.61
N VAL A 110 2.89 1.77 14.60
CA VAL A 110 3.60 1.60 13.32
C VAL A 110 5.11 1.52 13.54
N LEU A 111 5.69 2.41 14.36
CA LEU A 111 7.12 2.36 14.69
C LEU A 111 7.51 1.08 15.43
N CYS A 112 6.67 0.59 16.35
CA CYS A 112 6.87 -0.69 17.00
C CYS A 112 6.86 -1.85 15.99
N LEU A 113 5.92 -1.87 15.04
CA LEU A 113 5.85 -2.89 14.00
C LEU A 113 7.08 -2.85 13.09
N ILE A 114 7.52 -1.64 12.66
CA ILE A 114 8.76 -1.47 11.89
C ILE A 114 9.96 -2.06 12.63
N GLY A 115 10.10 -1.78 13.92
CA GLY A 115 11.23 -2.27 14.72
C GLY A 115 11.14 -3.77 15.05
N GLN A 116 9.95 -4.29 15.32
CA GLN A 116 9.73 -5.67 15.72
C GLN A 116 9.87 -6.64 14.54
N PHE A 117 9.36 -6.26 13.37
CA PHE A 117 9.35 -7.10 12.17
C PHE A 117 10.32 -6.61 11.10
N ASN A 118 11.20 -5.65 11.41
CA ASN A 118 12.15 -5.05 10.45
C ASN A 118 11.51 -4.59 9.14
N LEU A 119 10.29 -4.02 9.19
CA LEU A 119 9.56 -3.58 8.00
C LEU A 119 10.26 -2.40 7.31
N ASP A 120 10.19 -2.34 5.98
CA ASP A 120 10.68 -1.17 5.25
C ASP A 120 9.76 0.06 5.47
N PRO A 121 10.27 1.20 5.95
CA PRO A 121 9.45 2.38 6.22
C PRO A 121 8.79 3.01 5.00
N ASN A 122 9.38 2.92 3.80
CA ASN A 122 8.75 3.45 2.60
C ASN A 122 7.55 2.55 2.24
N ARG A 123 7.72 1.24 2.36
CA ARG A 123 6.63 0.29 2.15
C ARG A 123 5.48 0.48 3.12
N VAL A 124 5.78 0.84 4.37
CA VAL A 124 4.75 1.23 5.36
C VAL A 124 3.95 2.45 4.88
N ILE A 125 4.59 3.46 4.29
CA ILE A 125 3.89 4.64 3.75
C ILE A 125 2.98 4.24 2.58
N ASP A 126 3.44 3.33 1.72
CA ASP A 126 2.62 2.81 0.62
C ASP A 126 1.34 2.16 1.13
N ILE A 127 1.48 1.25 2.11
CA ILE A 127 0.36 0.54 2.74
C ILE A 127 -0.57 1.52 3.47
N CYS A 128 -0.03 2.55 4.14
CA CYS A 128 -0.85 3.61 4.73
C CYS A 128 -1.71 4.34 3.69
N LEU A 129 -1.14 4.68 2.52
CA LEU A 129 -1.90 5.30 1.43
C LEU A 129 -2.94 4.37 0.81
N GLU A 130 -2.66 3.07 0.73
CA GLU A 130 -3.61 2.05 0.27
C GLU A 130 -4.77 1.88 1.25
N CYS A 131 -4.49 1.81 2.55
CA CYS A 131 -5.52 1.75 3.59
C CYS A 131 -6.37 3.04 3.59
N PHE A 132 -5.75 4.20 3.34
CA PHE A 132 -6.49 5.45 3.18
C PHE A 132 -7.44 5.40 1.97
N GLU A 133 -7.01 4.85 0.84
CA GLU A 133 -7.86 4.68 -0.34
C GLU A 133 -9.05 3.74 -0.07
N CYS A 134 -8.83 2.64 0.67
CA CYS A 134 -9.89 1.70 1.05
C CYS A 134 -10.86 2.29 2.09
N CYS A 135 -10.33 3.10 3.02
CA CYS A 135 -11.08 3.67 4.15
C CYS A 135 -11.25 5.18 3.99
N ALA A 136 -11.65 5.65 2.81
CA ALA A 136 -11.75 7.07 2.48
C ALA A 136 -12.71 7.86 3.39
N SER A 137 -13.66 7.19 4.05
CA SER A 137 -14.54 7.77 5.07
C SER A 137 -13.78 8.28 6.30
N GLN A 138 -12.60 7.74 6.57
CA GLN A 138 -11.74 8.08 7.72
C GLN A 138 -10.58 9.02 7.32
N LYS A 139 -10.75 9.79 6.25
CA LYS A 139 -9.69 10.65 5.67
C LYS A 139 -8.92 11.50 6.69
N ASP A 140 -9.60 12.07 7.67
CA ASP A 140 -8.99 13.01 8.62
C ASP A 140 -7.96 12.29 9.50
N PHE A 141 -8.23 11.03 9.85
CA PHE A 141 -7.29 10.17 10.56
C PHE A 141 -6.05 9.88 9.73
N TYR A 142 -6.21 9.45 8.48
CA TYR A 142 -5.08 9.10 7.60
C TYR A 142 -4.23 10.31 7.25
N ILE A 143 -4.83 11.46 6.99
CA ILE A 143 -4.11 12.73 6.77
C ILE A 143 -3.27 13.08 8.00
N ALA A 144 -3.88 13.03 9.19
CA ALA A 144 -3.16 13.32 10.43
C ALA A 144 -2.03 12.30 10.66
N LEU A 145 -2.26 11.01 10.40
CA LEU A 145 -1.24 9.98 10.52
C LEU A 145 -0.06 10.20 9.56
N LEU A 146 -0.33 10.51 8.28
CA LEU A 146 0.73 10.81 7.31
C LEU A 146 1.55 12.04 7.70
N LYS A 147 0.92 13.04 8.33
CA LYS A 147 1.62 14.20 8.92
C LYS A 147 2.48 13.81 10.13
N GLU A 148 1.97 12.98 11.02
CA GLU A 148 2.74 12.45 12.17
C GLU A 148 3.96 11.64 11.71
N ILE A 149 3.78 10.77 10.70
CA ILE A 149 4.86 10.00 10.07
C ILE A 149 5.87 10.90 9.33
N LYS A 150 5.51 12.16 9.06
CA LYS A 150 6.28 13.11 8.25
C LYS A 150 6.57 12.54 6.85
N ALA A 151 5.53 11.97 6.24
CA ALA A 151 5.64 11.37 4.92
C ALA A 151 6.17 12.39 3.90
N ASN A 152 7.14 11.97 3.08
CA ASN A 152 7.78 12.83 2.10
C ASN A 152 6.79 13.19 0.98
N LYS A 153 6.56 14.48 0.75
CA LYS A 153 5.59 14.99 -0.24
C LYS A 153 5.89 14.54 -1.67
N ASP A 154 7.16 14.52 -2.06
CA ASP A 154 7.58 14.10 -3.39
C ASP A 154 7.37 12.60 -3.59
N TYR A 155 7.62 11.81 -2.56
CA TYR A 155 7.36 10.37 -2.55
C TYR A 155 5.87 10.07 -2.68
N LEU A 156 5.02 10.72 -1.85
CA LEU A 156 3.56 10.57 -1.93
C LEU A 156 3.02 10.92 -3.33
N CYS A 157 3.53 12.02 -3.91
CA CYS A 157 3.15 12.43 -5.26
C CYS A 157 3.55 11.38 -6.32
N THR A 158 4.77 10.87 -6.23
CA THR A 158 5.29 9.86 -7.15
C THR A 158 4.48 8.56 -7.05
N LEU A 159 4.14 8.13 -5.83
CA LEU A 159 3.35 6.93 -5.60
C LEU A 159 1.94 7.03 -6.22
N LEU A 160 1.25 8.15 -6.00
CA LEU A 160 -0.05 8.39 -6.62
C LEU A 160 0.08 8.47 -8.15
N GLY A 161 1.13 9.13 -8.66
CA GLY A 161 1.43 9.21 -10.08
C GLY A 161 1.58 7.82 -10.74
N PHE A 162 2.28 6.90 -10.07
CA PHE A 162 2.39 5.52 -10.51
C PHE A 162 1.04 4.79 -10.52
N LYS A 163 0.16 5.02 -9.53
CA LYS A 163 -1.20 4.46 -9.53
C LYS A 163 -2.02 4.97 -10.72
N TYR A 164 -2.01 6.28 -11.00
CA TYR A 164 -2.68 6.83 -12.17
C TYR A 164 -2.15 6.24 -13.48
N THR A 165 -0.83 6.18 -13.62
CA THR A 165 -0.16 5.59 -14.80
C THR A 165 -0.54 4.13 -14.97
N PHE A 166 -0.62 3.35 -13.88
CA PHE A 166 -1.02 1.94 -13.90
C PHE A 166 -2.43 1.75 -14.45
N TYR A 167 -3.43 2.49 -13.94
CA TYR A 167 -4.81 2.36 -14.43
C TYR A 167 -4.91 2.75 -15.90
N HIS A 168 -4.24 3.84 -16.28
CA HIS A 168 -4.22 4.30 -17.65
C HIS A 168 -3.55 3.28 -18.61
N ALA A 169 -2.35 2.81 -18.29
CA ALA A 169 -1.62 1.83 -19.10
C ALA A 169 -2.37 0.50 -19.23
N ALA A 170 -3.18 0.14 -18.23
CA ALA A 170 -4.05 -1.03 -18.27
C ALA A 170 -5.36 -0.80 -19.06
N GLY A 171 -5.59 0.41 -19.59
CA GLY A 171 -6.84 0.79 -20.25
C GLY A 171 -8.06 0.76 -19.32
N LYS A 172 -7.84 0.90 -18.01
CA LYS A 172 -8.88 0.84 -16.97
C LYS A 172 -9.28 2.24 -16.53
N GLU A 173 -10.54 2.40 -16.17
CA GLU A 173 -11.00 3.62 -15.51
C GLU A 173 -10.30 3.78 -14.16
N THR A 174 -9.88 5.01 -13.85
CA THR A 174 -9.26 5.30 -12.57
C THR A 174 -10.33 5.31 -11.47
N PRO A 175 -10.15 4.58 -10.36
CA PRO A 175 -11.13 4.53 -9.28
C PRO A 175 -11.42 5.90 -8.67
N PHE A 176 -12.69 6.15 -8.33
CA PHE A 176 -13.10 7.38 -7.67
C PHE A 176 -12.39 7.60 -6.32
N SER A 177 -12.13 6.52 -5.58
CA SER A 177 -11.36 6.52 -4.33
C SER A 177 -9.99 7.17 -4.48
N LEU A 178 -9.29 6.91 -5.59
CA LEU A 178 -7.97 7.49 -5.84
C LEU A 178 -8.05 9.01 -5.98
N TYR A 179 -9.07 9.53 -6.69
CA TYR A 179 -9.29 10.98 -6.77
C TYR A 179 -9.65 11.61 -5.41
N VAL A 180 -10.37 10.89 -4.54
CA VAL A 180 -10.67 11.35 -3.18
C VAL A 180 -9.40 11.47 -2.33
N VAL A 181 -8.51 10.47 -2.38
CA VAL A 181 -7.22 10.52 -1.68
C VAL A 181 -6.36 11.67 -2.22
N THR A 182 -6.18 11.74 -3.54
CA THR A 182 -5.37 12.77 -4.19
C THR A 182 -5.87 14.18 -3.88
N SER A 183 -7.18 14.43 -4.02
CA SER A 183 -7.76 15.74 -3.72
C SER A 183 -7.64 16.12 -2.23
N SER A 184 -7.73 15.14 -1.32
CA SER A 184 -7.54 15.37 0.11
C SER A 184 -6.09 15.76 0.43
N LEU A 185 -5.11 15.08 -0.18
CA LEU A 185 -3.69 15.38 0.02
C LEU A 185 -3.27 16.71 -0.61
N ILE A 186 -3.87 17.10 -1.73
CA ILE A 186 -3.67 18.44 -2.32
C ILE A 186 -4.21 19.53 -1.39
N ARG A 187 -5.43 19.35 -0.85
CA ARG A 187 -6.04 20.33 0.06
C ARG A 187 -5.20 20.58 1.30
N GLU A 188 -4.52 19.54 1.79
CA GLU A 188 -3.66 19.59 2.96
C GLU A 188 -2.21 19.97 2.63
N GLU A 189 -1.95 20.43 1.40
CA GLU A 189 -0.64 20.83 0.88
C GLU A 189 0.42 19.73 1.00
N MET A 190 0.00 18.46 1.04
CA MET A 190 0.90 17.31 1.12
C MET A 190 1.40 16.88 -0.26
N ILE A 191 0.70 17.28 -1.33
CA ILE A 191 1.08 17.03 -2.73
C ILE A 191 0.72 18.27 -3.55
N ASP A 192 1.53 18.55 -4.57
CA ASP A 192 1.30 19.63 -5.53
C ASP A 192 0.40 19.19 -6.70
N LEU A 193 -0.61 20.00 -7.02
CA LEU A 193 -1.57 19.71 -8.10
C LEU A 193 -0.89 19.68 -9.48
N LEU A 194 0.01 20.61 -9.77
CA LEU A 194 0.70 20.68 -11.06
C LEU A 194 1.65 19.49 -11.23
N LYS A 195 2.25 19.03 -10.13
CA LYS A 195 3.11 17.85 -10.13
C LYS A 195 2.33 16.57 -10.41
N ILE A 196 1.17 16.38 -9.77
CA ILE A 196 0.37 15.17 -10.00
C ILE A 196 -0.29 15.17 -11.38
N THR A 197 -0.68 16.34 -11.92
CA THR A 197 -1.26 16.41 -13.27
C THR A 197 -0.24 16.04 -14.35
N GLY A 198 1.07 16.19 -14.12
CA GLY A 198 2.10 15.66 -15.04
C GLY A 198 1.91 14.18 -15.36
N PHE A 199 1.64 13.36 -14.34
CA PHE A 199 1.37 11.92 -14.50
C PHE A 199 0.02 11.62 -15.17
N VAL A 200 -0.91 12.57 -15.13
CA VAL A 200 -2.26 12.44 -15.72
C VAL A 200 -2.31 13.03 -17.14
N SER A 201 -1.40 13.93 -17.50
CA SER A 201 -1.46 14.72 -18.75
C SER A 201 -0.50 14.24 -19.85
N GLU A 202 0.58 13.51 -19.53
CA GLU A 202 1.39 12.75 -20.52
C GLU A 202 0.59 11.69 -21.31
N ILE A 203 -0.68 11.53 -20.95
CA ILE A 203 -1.64 10.56 -21.46
C ILE A 203 -2.51 11.12 -22.60
N ILE A 204 -2.69 12.44 -22.70
CA ILE A 204 -3.59 13.04 -23.70
C ILE A 204 -2.91 13.18 -25.07
N SER A 205 -1.58 13.07 -25.16
CA SER A 205 -0.81 13.26 -26.40
C SER A 205 -0.61 11.99 -27.26
N THR A 206 -1.15 10.83 -26.87
CA THR A 206 -0.99 9.56 -27.64
C THR A 206 -2.27 9.10 -28.34
N SER A 207 -3.29 9.96 -28.43
CA SER A 207 -4.51 9.72 -29.21
C SER A 207 -4.53 10.56 -30.49
N ASP A 208 -3.58 10.30 -31.40
CA ASP A 208 -3.63 10.74 -32.80
C ASP A 208 -3.43 9.52 -33.73
#